data_AF-A0A8H6SNP9-F1
#
_entry.id   AF-A0A8H6SNP9-F1
#
_cell.length_a   1.000
_cell.length_b   1.000
_cell.length_c   1.000
_cell.angle_alpha   90.00
_cell.angle_beta   90.00
_cell.angle_gamma   90.00
#
_symmetry.space_group_name_H-M   'P 1'
#
loop_
_entity.id
_entity.type
_entity.pdbx_description
1 polymer ?
#
loop_
_entity_poly.entity_id
_entity_poly.type
_entity_poly.pdbx_seq_one_letter_code
_entity_poly.pdbx_strand_id
1 'polypeptide(L)'
;MDYTGKQGAEVVDFGGEVDYTNHQWFQDRPPRQQPSAPSASAPYVPLPGVIEQNEAFEFAMAAAPNVLYARYKQYGQLGVLAWCSEFSELIDNLKELGFQGNMFVTTRTQALRTCEEILRLLKHSLELKMQIIIMYLSSQVARLRRFLDGERVWDDYPEPQFPDYKKYVNGEYA
;
A
#
# COMPACT_ATOMS: atom_id res chain seq x y z
N MET A 1 17.98 64.42 13.44
CA MET A 1 17.00 63.32 13.50
C MET A 1 15.71 63.77 12.85
N ASP A 2 15.55 63.67 11.53
CA ASP A 2 15.75 62.56 10.56
C ASP A 2 14.41 61.92 10.18
N TYR A 3 14.05 62.13 8.90
CA TYR A 3 13.43 61.23 7.92
C TYR A 3 12.19 60.35 8.23
N THR A 4 11.07 60.75 7.61
CA THR A 4 10.25 60.03 6.58
C THR A 4 10.12 58.50 6.52
N GLY A 5 8.86 58.07 6.28
CA GLY A 5 8.45 56.92 5.42
C GLY A 5 7.58 55.87 6.14
N LYS A 6 6.46 55.33 5.64
CA LYS A 6 5.72 55.37 4.37
C LYS A 6 4.25 55.03 4.68
N GLN A 7 3.30 55.94 4.42
CA GLN A 7 1.89 55.59 4.17
C GLN A 7 1.73 55.55 2.65
N GLY A 8 1.99 54.38 2.07
CA GLY A 8 1.92 54.15 0.63
C GLY A 8 0.99 52.99 0.33
N ALA A 9 -0.31 53.21 0.51
CA ALA A 9 -1.29 52.55 -0.33
C ALA A 9 -1.75 53.63 -1.30
N GLU A 10 -1.19 53.62 -2.51
CA GLU A 10 -1.71 54.38 -3.64
C GLU A 10 -3.17 53.99 -3.82
N VAL A 11 -4.07 54.79 -3.25
CA VAL A 11 -5.48 54.75 -3.61
C VAL A 11 -5.52 55.39 -4.99
N VAL A 12 -5.56 54.55 -6.01
CA VAL A 12 -5.74 55.00 -7.38
C VAL A 12 -7.16 55.59 -7.46
N ASP A 13 -7.22 56.91 -7.38
CA ASP A 13 -8.42 57.70 -7.61
C ASP A 13 -8.77 57.60 -9.10
N PHE A 14 -9.57 56.59 -9.45
CA PHE A 14 -10.18 56.46 -10.77
C PHE A 14 -11.28 57.52 -10.89
N GLY A 15 -10.87 58.74 -11.23
CA GLY A 15 -11.77 59.84 -11.51
C GLY A 15 -12.75 59.49 -12.64
N GLY A 16 -14.04 59.68 -12.35
CA GLY A 16 -15.15 59.65 -13.31
C GLY A 16 -15.84 58.29 -13.44
N GLU A 17 -17.19 58.31 -13.48
CA GLU A 17 -17.99 57.14 -13.84
C GLU A 17 -17.59 56.66 -15.25
N VAL A 18 -16.91 55.52 -15.30
CA VAL A 18 -16.49 54.92 -16.57
C VAL A 18 -17.72 54.28 -17.20
N ASP A 19 -18.17 54.81 -18.34
CA ASP A 19 -19.34 54.29 -19.05
C ASP A 19 -19.04 52.93 -19.70
N TYR A 20 -19.64 51.88 -19.14
CA TYR A 20 -19.49 50.50 -19.58
C TYR A 20 -20.62 50.03 -20.52
N THR A 21 -21.49 50.93 -20.99
CA THR A 21 -22.70 50.59 -21.75
C THR A 21 -22.45 49.75 -23.01
N ASN A 22 -21.22 49.77 -23.56
CA ASN A 22 -20.83 48.96 -24.72
C ASN A 22 -19.66 47.98 -24.47
N HIS A 23 -19.25 47.76 -23.22
CA HIS A 23 -18.17 46.82 -22.90
C HIS A 23 -18.74 45.42 -22.64
N GLN A 24 -18.55 44.51 -23.62
CA GLN A 24 -18.91 43.10 -23.47
C GLN A 24 -17.65 42.26 -23.21
N TRP A 25 -17.36 42.01 -21.93
CA TRP A 25 -16.26 41.12 -21.55
C TRP A 25 -16.67 39.65 -21.69
N PHE A 26 -15.75 38.82 -22.21
CA PHE A 26 -15.86 37.35 -22.27
C PHE A 26 -16.94 36.75 -23.18
N GLN A 27 -17.34 37.44 -24.26
CA GLN A 27 -18.23 36.88 -25.31
C GLN A 27 -17.61 35.68 -26.03
N ASP A 28 -16.31 35.75 -26.38
CA ASP A 28 -15.65 34.69 -27.12
C ASP A 28 -15.10 33.62 -26.19
N ARG A 29 -15.72 32.43 -26.24
CA ARG A 29 -15.14 31.23 -25.62
C ARG A 29 -13.76 31.01 -26.25
N PRO A 30 -12.68 30.82 -25.46
CA PRO A 30 -11.38 30.49 -26.00
C PRO A 30 -11.52 29.32 -26.98
N PRO A 31 -10.87 29.38 -28.16
CA PRO A 31 -10.95 28.30 -29.13
C PRO A 31 -10.62 26.99 -28.42
N ARG A 32 -11.57 26.05 -28.49
CA ARG A 32 -11.41 24.74 -27.88
C ARG A 32 -10.21 24.09 -28.55
N GLN A 33 -9.09 24.01 -27.83
CA GLN A 33 -7.94 23.22 -28.30
C GLN A 33 -8.48 21.83 -28.62
N GLN A 34 -8.37 21.42 -29.89
CA GLN A 34 -8.62 20.03 -30.23
C GLN A 34 -7.70 19.19 -29.33
N PRO A 35 -8.22 18.14 -28.66
CA PRO A 35 -7.35 17.21 -27.96
C PRO A 35 -6.30 16.76 -28.97
N SER A 36 -5.03 17.02 -28.69
CA SER A 36 -3.94 16.41 -29.45
C SER A 36 -4.24 14.92 -29.49
N ALA A 37 -4.24 14.33 -30.69
CA ALA A 37 -4.38 12.88 -30.84
C ALA A 37 -3.40 12.23 -29.85
N PRO A 38 -3.84 11.23 -29.05
CA PRO A 38 -2.95 10.58 -28.11
C PRO A 38 -1.76 10.08 -28.89
N SER A 39 -0.59 10.67 -28.63
CA SER A 39 0.66 10.16 -29.17
C SER A 39 0.73 8.71 -28.72
N ALA A 40 0.72 7.78 -29.67
CA ALA A 40 0.95 6.37 -29.38
C ALA A 40 2.32 6.28 -28.71
N SER A 41 2.32 6.23 -27.37
CA SER A 41 3.54 6.05 -26.59
C SER A 41 4.14 4.73 -27.02
N ALA A 42 5.44 4.75 -27.36
CA ALA A 42 6.16 3.53 -27.69
C ALA A 42 5.95 2.47 -26.60
N PRO A 43 5.87 1.17 -26.96
CA PRO A 43 5.72 0.10 -25.98
C PRO A 43 6.80 0.22 -24.91
N TYR A 44 6.40 0.25 -23.64
CA TYR A 44 7.34 0.29 -22.53
C TYR A 44 8.21 -0.98 -22.54
N VAL A 45 9.53 -0.81 -22.56
CA VAL A 45 10.50 -1.89 -22.44
C VAL A 45 11.18 -1.73 -21.07
N PRO A 46 10.95 -2.67 -20.12
CA PRO A 46 11.57 -2.58 -18.80
C PRO A 46 13.09 -2.68 -18.90
N LEU A 47 13.79 -1.96 -18.03
CA LEU A 47 15.25 -2.06 -17.89
C LEU A 47 15.63 -3.45 -17.36
N PRO A 48 16.80 -4.02 -17.74
CA PRO A 48 17.24 -5.34 -17.27
C PRO A 48 17.20 -5.49 -15.74
N GLY A 49 17.62 -4.47 -14.99
CA GLY A 49 17.57 -4.51 -13.52
C GLY A 49 16.15 -4.61 -12.94
N VAL A 50 15.13 -4.09 -13.63
CA VAL A 50 13.72 -4.24 -13.22
C VAL A 50 13.26 -5.69 -13.41
N ILE A 51 13.71 -6.35 -14.49
CA ILE A 51 13.39 -7.76 -14.75
C ILE A 51 14.01 -8.63 -13.64
N GLU A 52 15.32 -8.48 -13.39
CA GLU A 52 16.04 -9.23 -12.36
C GLU A 52 15.41 -9.01 -10.97
N GLN A 53 14.99 -7.78 -10.65
CA GLN A 53 14.35 -7.49 -9.37
C GLN A 53 12.99 -8.18 -9.24
N ASN A 54 12.17 -8.19 -10.29
CA ASN A 54 10.88 -8.89 -10.27
C ASN A 54 11.07 -10.41 -10.14
N GLU A 55 12.05 -10.98 -10.84
CA GLU A 55 12.40 -12.41 -10.72
C GLU A 55 12.85 -12.77 -9.29
N ALA A 56 13.68 -11.92 -8.67
CA ALA A 56 14.11 -12.10 -7.29
C ALA A 56 12.94 -12.08 -6.31
N PHE A 57 11.99 -11.14 -6.47
CA PHE A 57 10.77 -11.12 -5.66
C PHE A 57 9.87 -12.33 -5.92
N GLU A 58 9.72 -12.74 -7.17
CA GLU A 58 8.91 -13.92 -7.52
C GLU A 58 9.48 -15.17 -6.85
N PHE A 59 10.80 -15.36 -6.91
CA PHE A 59 11.49 -16.44 -6.21
C PHE A 59 11.32 -16.35 -4.68
N ALA A 60 11.54 -15.17 -4.09
CA ALA A 60 11.42 -14.97 -2.65
C ALA A 60 9.98 -15.25 -2.17
N MET A 61 8.97 -14.79 -2.90
CA MET A 61 7.56 -15.03 -2.60
C MET A 61 7.20 -16.51 -2.74
N ALA A 62 7.69 -17.20 -3.78
CA ALA A 62 7.46 -18.63 -3.95
C ALA A 62 8.11 -19.47 -2.83
N ALA A 63 9.28 -19.05 -2.34
CA ALA A 63 9.98 -19.74 -1.25
C ALA A 63 9.39 -19.45 0.14
N ALA A 64 8.78 -18.27 0.33
CA ALA A 64 8.34 -17.77 1.64
C ALA A 64 7.50 -18.77 2.47
N PRO A 65 6.48 -19.46 1.94
CA PRO A 65 5.69 -20.42 2.72
C PRO A 65 6.52 -21.59 3.24
N ASN A 66 7.45 -22.11 2.42
CA ASN A 66 8.35 -23.19 2.81
C ASN A 66 9.34 -22.74 3.87
N VAL A 67 9.88 -21.53 3.75
CA VAL A 67 10.78 -20.95 4.75
C VAL A 67 10.04 -20.76 6.09
N LEU A 68 8.83 -20.19 6.07
CA LEU A 68 7.98 -20.05 7.26
C LEU A 68 7.77 -21.41 7.95
N TYR A 69 7.41 -22.43 7.19
CA TYR A 69 7.18 -23.77 7.73
C TYR A 69 8.48 -24.40 8.27
N ALA A 70 9.61 -24.21 7.61
CA ALA A 70 10.91 -24.68 8.08
C ALA A 70 11.33 -23.98 9.39
N ARG A 71 11.14 -22.66 9.48
CA ARG A 71 11.39 -21.88 10.71
C ARG A 71 10.51 -22.33 11.86
N TYR A 72 9.24 -22.62 11.59
CA TYR A 72 8.34 -23.21 12.58
C TYR A 72 8.83 -24.58 13.06
N LYS A 73 9.26 -25.46 12.16
CA LYS A 73 9.82 -26.76 12.55
C LYS A 73 11.09 -26.66 13.40
N GLN A 74 11.94 -25.69 13.11
CA GLN A 74 13.24 -25.54 13.79
C GLN A 74 13.11 -24.86 15.16
N TYR A 75 12.29 -23.81 15.26
CA TYR A 75 12.27 -22.92 16.43
C TYR A 75 10.85 -22.73 17.01
N GLY A 76 9.88 -23.50 16.53
CA GLY A 76 8.48 -23.40 16.95
C GLY A 76 7.88 -22.02 16.66
N GLN A 77 7.09 -21.53 17.60
CA GLN A 77 6.37 -20.25 17.46
C GLN A 77 7.32 -19.04 17.44
N LEU A 78 8.47 -19.12 18.13
CA LEU A 78 9.49 -18.06 18.09
C LEU A 78 10.13 -17.93 16.71
N GLY A 79 10.30 -19.05 16.00
CA GLY A 79 10.76 -19.05 14.61
C GLY A 79 9.81 -18.31 13.68
N VAL A 80 8.51 -18.51 13.88
CA VAL A 80 7.48 -17.78 13.14
C VAL A 80 7.53 -16.28 13.46
N LEU A 81 7.63 -15.92 14.74
CA LEU A 81 7.72 -14.51 15.15
C LEU A 81 8.94 -13.80 14.54
N ALA A 82 10.11 -14.43 14.57
CA ALA A 82 11.33 -13.88 13.96
C ALA A 82 11.18 -13.76 12.43
N TRP A 83 10.58 -14.76 11.79
CA TRP A 83 10.36 -14.69 10.35
C TRP A 83 9.35 -13.60 9.95
N CYS A 84 8.38 -13.25 10.80
CA CYS A 84 7.45 -12.15 10.53
C CYS A 84 8.17 -10.80 10.33
N SER A 85 9.32 -10.54 10.97
CA SER A 85 10.07 -9.31 10.70
C SER A 85 10.74 -9.33 9.32
N GLU A 86 11.34 -10.47 8.94
CA GLU A 86 11.91 -10.66 7.60
C GLU A 86 10.84 -10.52 6.51
N PHE A 87 9.65 -11.08 6.76
CA PHE A 87 8.53 -11.01 5.83
C PHE A 87 7.94 -9.59 5.71
N SER A 88 7.89 -8.82 6.80
CA SER A 88 7.47 -7.41 6.71
C SER A 88 8.41 -6.59 5.84
N GLU A 89 9.72 -6.79 5.96
CA GLU A 89 10.70 -6.09 5.12
C GLU A 89 10.56 -6.48 3.65
N LEU A 90 10.35 -7.78 3.37
CA LEU A 90 10.04 -8.24 2.01
C LEU A 90 8.79 -7.58 1.44
N ILE A 91 7.72 -7.45 2.24
CA ILE A 91 6.49 -6.75 1.84
C ILE A 91 6.77 -5.28 1.52
N ASP A 92 7.52 -4.59 2.37
CA ASP A 92 7.74 -3.15 2.22
C ASP A 92 8.59 -2.86 0.97
N ASN A 93 9.60 -3.69 0.69
CA ASN A 93 10.39 -3.62 -0.54
C ASN A 93 9.56 -3.96 -1.79
N LEU A 94 8.66 -4.93 -1.70
CA LEU A 94 7.75 -5.26 -2.81
C LEU A 94 6.77 -4.10 -3.10
N LYS A 95 6.30 -3.44 -2.05
CA LYS A 95 5.41 -2.28 -2.20
C LYS A 95 6.11 -1.12 -2.87
N GLU A 96 7.36 -0.85 -2.50
CA GLU A 96 8.19 0.17 -3.13
C GLU A 96 8.32 -0.09 -4.64
N LEU A 97 8.61 -1.33 -5.05
CA LEU A 97 8.64 -1.73 -6.47
C LEU A 97 7.31 -1.44 -7.18
N GLY A 98 6.18 -1.72 -6.53
CA GLY A 98 4.87 -1.46 -7.10
C GLY A 98 4.52 0.03 -7.17
N PHE A 99 4.93 0.84 -6.19
CA PHE A 99 4.75 2.29 -6.23
C PHE A 99 5.56 2.95 -7.35
N GLN A 100 6.72 2.40 -7.68
CA GLN A 100 7.53 2.83 -8.82
C GLN A 100 6.92 2.42 -10.18
N GLY A 101 5.83 1.65 -10.20
CA GLY A 101 5.22 1.14 -11.43
C GLY A 101 6.01 0.02 -12.10
N ASN A 102 7.01 -0.55 -11.41
CA ASN A 102 7.94 -1.54 -11.94
C ASN A 102 7.51 -2.98 -11.64
N MET A 103 6.40 -3.20 -10.93
CA MET A 103 5.93 -4.53 -10.57
C MET A 103 5.25 -5.24 -11.75
N PHE A 104 5.70 -6.46 -12.05
CA PHE A 104 5.10 -7.30 -13.08
C PHE A 104 3.84 -8.00 -12.59
N VAL A 105 2.97 -8.35 -13.54
CA VAL A 105 1.72 -9.08 -13.26
C VAL A 105 2.01 -10.46 -12.68
N THR A 106 3.09 -11.13 -13.13
CA THR A 106 3.52 -12.43 -12.59
C THR A 106 3.92 -12.30 -11.12
N THR A 107 4.74 -11.30 -10.80
CA THR A 107 5.18 -11.00 -9.43
C THR A 107 3.99 -10.68 -8.52
N ARG A 108 3.03 -9.85 -8.97
CA ARG A 108 1.79 -9.57 -8.24
C ARG A 108 0.98 -10.85 -7.97
N THR A 109 0.81 -11.67 -9.00
CA THR A 109 0.02 -12.92 -8.92
C THR A 109 0.69 -13.91 -7.97
N GLN A 110 2.01 -14.05 -8.04
CA GLN A 110 2.77 -14.90 -7.13
C GLN A 110 2.66 -14.41 -5.69
N ALA A 111 2.77 -13.10 -5.44
CA ALA A 111 2.62 -12.55 -4.09
C ALA A 111 1.22 -12.79 -3.50
N LEU A 112 0.15 -12.69 -4.31
CA LEU A 112 -1.22 -13.03 -3.90
C LEU A 112 -1.35 -14.52 -3.56
N ARG A 113 -0.79 -15.39 -4.40
CA ARG A 113 -0.77 -16.84 -4.15
C ARG A 113 -0.03 -17.19 -2.86
N THR A 114 1.13 -16.58 -2.64
CA THR A 114 1.91 -16.73 -1.41
C THR A 114 1.11 -16.31 -0.17
N CYS A 115 0.33 -15.23 -0.25
CA CYS A 115 -0.57 -14.83 0.83
C CYS A 115 -1.59 -15.92 1.17
N GLU A 116 -2.22 -16.53 0.17
CA GLU A 116 -3.16 -17.65 0.38
C GLU A 116 -2.48 -18.86 1.01
N GLU A 117 -1.28 -19.22 0.54
CA GLU A 117 -0.52 -20.36 1.08
C GLU A 117 -0.10 -20.13 2.54
N ILE A 118 0.34 -18.92 2.90
CA ILE A 118 0.66 -18.56 4.29
C ILE A 118 -0.58 -18.68 5.19
N LEU A 119 -1.75 -18.20 4.75
CA LEU A 119 -2.98 -18.33 5.54
C LEU A 119 -3.41 -19.79 5.69
N ARG A 120 -3.24 -20.64 4.66
CA ARG A 120 -3.50 -22.08 4.77
C ARG A 120 -2.57 -22.73 5.79
N LEU A 121 -1.27 -22.39 5.79
CA LEU A 121 -0.32 -22.88 6.79
C LEU A 121 -0.75 -22.47 8.20
N LEU A 122 -1.14 -21.21 8.39
CA LEU A 122 -1.62 -20.71 9.68
C LEU A 122 -2.85 -21.47 10.20
N LYS A 123 -3.78 -21.84 9.32
CA LYS A 123 -5.03 -22.53 9.71
C LYS A 123 -4.85 -24.03 9.98
N HIS A 124 -3.97 -24.69 9.23
CA HIS A 124 -3.97 -26.16 9.18
C HIS A 124 -2.64 -26.81 9.59
N SER A 125 -1.52 -26.08 9.58
CA SER A 125 -0.19 -26.69 9.72
C SER A 125 0.65 -26.09 10.85
N LEU A 126 0.33 -24.88 11.30
CA LEU A 126 1.04 -24.20 12.38
C LEU A 126 0.18 -24.23 13.66
N GLU A 127 0.62 -24.99 14.66
CA GLU A 127 -0.02 -25.01 15.98
C GLU A 127 0.50 -23.84 16.84
N LEU A 128 0.06 -22.63 16.50
CA LEU A 128 0.42 -21.41 17.21
C LEU A 128 -0.51 -21.20 18.41
N LYS A 129 0.04 -21.24 19.62
CA LYS A 129 -0.67 -20.91 20.87
C LYS A 129 -0.70 -19.40 21.12
N MET A 130 0.36 -18.70 20.72
CA MET A 130 0.47 -17.24 20.87
C MET A 130 -0.40 -16.51 19.84
N GLN A 131 -1.58 -16.08 20.27
CA GLN A 131 -2.54 -15.34 19.43
C GLN A 131 -1.96 -14.06 18.81
N ILE A 132 -1.01 -13.41 19.50
CA ILE A 132 -0.34 -12.22 18.98
C ILE A 132 0.40 -12.48 17.67
N ILE A 133 0.97 -13.68 17.48
CA ILE A 133 1.66 -14.05 16.24
C ILE A 133 0.66 -14.22 15.11
N ILE A 134 -0.46 -14.90 15.38
CA ILE A 134 -1.54 -15.11 14.41
C ILE A 134 -2.06 -13.75 13.94
N MET A 135 -2.35 -12.85 14.87
CA MET A 135 -2.81 -11.50 14.55
C MET A 135 -1.77 -10.71 13.75
N TYR A 136 -0.51 -10.73 14.19
CA TYR A 136 0.56 -9.99 13.54
C TYR A 136 0.78 -10.46 12.10
N LEU A 137 0.95 -11.76 11.88
CA LEU A 137 1.15 -12.30 10.54
C LEU A 137 -0.08 -12.09 9.65
N SER A 138 -1.30 -12.26 10.19
CA SER A 138 -2.54 -11.99 9.43
C SER A 138 -2.64 -10.52 9.03
N SER A 139 -2.25 -9.58 9.90
CA SER A 139 -2.22 -8.16 9.58
C SER A 139 -1.22 -7.82 8.46
N GLN A 140 -0.06 -8.50 8.43
CA GLN A 140 0.92 -8.31 7.36
C GLN A 140 0.38 -8.81 6.03
N VAL A 141 -0.23 -10.00 6.01
CA VAL A 141 -0.88 -10.57 4.83
C VAL A 141 -2.02 -9.66 4.35
N ALA A 142 -2.86 -9.16 5.25
CA ALA A 142 -3.94 -8.24 4.91
C ALA A 142 -3.41 -6.93 4.30
N ARG A 143 -2.31 -6.39 4.86
CA ARG A 143 -1.65 -5.19 4.34
C ARG A 143 -1.11 -5.41 2.92
N LEU A 144 -0.52 -6.57 2.65
CA LEU A 144 -0.01 -6.92 1.33
C LEU A 144 -1.16 -7.14 0.34
N ARG A 145 -2.17 -7.93 0.70
CA ARG A 145 -3.34 -8.17 -0.17
C ARG A 145 -4.05 -6.88 -0.56
N ARG A 146 -4.30 -5.98 0.39
CA ARG A 146 -4.92 -4.68 0.12
C ARG A 146 -4.09 -3.81 -0.83
N PHE A 147 -2.77 -3.94 -0.80
CA PHE A 147 -1.90 -3.25 -1.74
C PHE A 147 -1.94 -3.86 -3.14
N LEU A 148 -1.96 -5.19 -3.25
CA LEU A 148 -1.96 -5.90 -4.53
C LEU A 148 -3.32 -5.88 -5.23
N ASP A 149 -4.40 -5.94 -4.44
CA ASP A 149 -5.79 -5.99 -4.86
C ASP A 149 -6.66 -5.21 -3.85
N GLY A 150 -6.83 -3.92 -4.10
CA GLY A 150 -7.50 -2.99 -3.18
C GLY A 150 -9.03 -3.02 -3.22
N GLU A 151 -9.62 -3.60 -4.27
CA GLU A 151 -11.08 -3.70 -4.43
C GLU A 151 -11.64 -4.95 -3.75
N ARG A 152 -10.84 -6.03 -3.69
CA ARG A 152 -11.28 -7.29 -3.11
C ARG A 152 -11.28 -7.25 -1.59
N VAL A 153 -12.41 -7.64 -1.01
CA VAL A 153 -12.55 -7.90 0.43
C VAL A 153 -12.20 -9.36 0.70
N TRP A 154 -11.47 -9.61 1.78
CA TRP A 154 -10.98 -10.92 2.18
C TRP A 154 -11.45 -11.22 3.60
N ASP A 155 -12.14 -12.35 3.77
CA ASP A 155 -12.70 -12.79 5.07
C ASP A 155 -12.09 -14.13 5.52
N ASP A 156 -11.02 -14.58 4.87
CA ASP A 156 -10.36 -15.87 5.12
C ASP A 156 -9.24 -15.79 6.18
N TYR A 157 -9.19 -14.73 6.99
CA TYR A 157 -8.19 -14.63 8.06
C TYR A 157 -8.53 -15.54 9.25
N PRO A 158 -7.54 -16.14 9.94
CA PRO A 158 -7.79 -16.89 11.16
C PRO A 158 -8.36 -15.99 12.27
N GLU A 159 -9.43 -16.44 12.93
CA GLU A 159 -10.00 -15.74 14.08
C GLU A 159 -9.14 -15.99 15.33
N PRO A 160 -8.68 -14.93 16.03
CA PRO A 160 -7.93 -15.07 17.27
C PRO A 160 -8.80 -15.69 18.38
N GLN A 161 -8.28 -16.70 19.05
CA GLN A 161 -8.94 -17.33 20.21
C GLN A 161 -8.37 -16.77 21.50
N PHE A 162 -9.02 -15.75 22.04
CA PHE A 162 -8.66 -15.20 23.34
C PHE A 162 -9.34 -15.95 24.48
N PRO A 163 -8.67 -16.12 25.63
CA PRO A 163 -9.32 -16.67 26.81
C PRO A 163 -10.49 -15.78 27.26
N ASP A 164 -11.66 -16.38 27.50
CA ASP A 164 -12.85 -15.64 27.95
C ASP A 164 -12.70 -15.23 29.41
N TYR A 165 -12.43 -13.95 29.66
CA TYR A 165 -12.24 -13.38 30.99
C TYR A 165 -13.37 -13.72 31.97
N LYS A 166 -14.62 -13.89 31.48
CA LYS A 166 -15.76 -14.21 32.34
C LYS A 166 -15.65 -15.59 32.98
N LYS A 167 -15.10 -16.55 32.25
CA LYS A 167 -14.90 -17.93 32.74
C LYS A 167 -13.76 -18.01 33.77
N TYR A 168 -12.77 -17.13 33.68
CA TYR A 168 -11.73 -16.99 34.71
C TYR A 168 -12.28 -16.43 36.02
N VAL A 169 -13.16 -15.42 35.94
CA VAL A 169 -13.80 -14.81 37.12
C VAL A 169 -14.75 -15.80 37.81
N ASN A 170 -15.40 -16.67 37.04
CA ASN A 170 -16.34 -17.68 37.55
C ASN A 170 -15.68 -18.99 37.99
N GLY A 171 -14.34 -19.12 37.91
CA GLY A 171 -13.63 -20.32 38.36
C GLY A 171 -13.80 -21.56 37.48
N GLU A 172 -14.30 -21.44 36.26
CA GLU A 172 -14.58 -22.57 35.35
C GLU A 172 -13.32 -23.16 34.68
N TYR A 173 -12.16 -22.53 34.87
CA TYR A 173 -10.86 -23.00 34.36
C TYR A 173 -9.89 -23.45 35.47
N ALA A 174 -10.39 -23.70 36.68
CA ALA A 174 -9.61 -24.27 37.79
C ALA A 174 -9.43 -25.79 37.66
#